data_AF-A0A8H3DZV0-F1
#
_entry.id   AF-A0A8H3DZV0-F1
#
_cell.length_a   1.000
_cell.length_b   1.000
_cell.length_c   1.000
_cell.angle_alpha   90.00
_cell.angle_beta   90.00
_cell.angle_gamma   90.00
#
_symmetry.space_group_name_H-M   'P 1'
#
loop_
_entity.id
_entity.type
_entity.pdbx_description
1 polymer ?
#
loop_
_entity_poly.entity_id
_entity_poly.type
_entity_poly.pdbx_seq_one_letter_code
_entity_poly.pdbx_strand_id
1 'polypeptide(L)'
;PELADSGSTKPDLDYYWAINSRKTTLMFSDLSPELVIQILHCCEYPTILRFAATCKAYNQLVTQSTSLQLHLELESHGLELVKGSFKRDTPFSLILEDLKRFHQGWLDLDMEEHIVRPAGKARGLRWELREGFYIHAFSQSDSRHADALQLVPLDSSTPDPPPLLFESTFEEFTIDPGQGLVALVSRNLGLFTTILVDLCAMETGLAHPLAQFPRLTAEFDFERPFFSPEFATEIMGDVLLTQVSHSRLHAYELLIWDWRSGNIRSRISSRQGICASAFLDQQHLVVLSAARSDSHLEGLRTLELLVYNILGRITENEVSPGQLRVANIAISQPVLRLAFPNIQPSTKISESGLDLRSDPTPGRILYQKSAGFAYPY
;
A
#
# COMPACT_ATOMS: atom_id res chain seq x y z
N PRO A 1 29.01 86.64 -8.41
CA PRO A 1 29.69 85.43 -7.86
C PRO A 1 29.39 84.24 -8.80
N GLU A 2 29.95 84.26 -10.01
CA GLU A 2 31.29 83.73 -10.33
C GLU A 2 31.46 82.23 -10.01
N LEU A 3 31.62 81.48 -11.12
CA LEU A 3 32.46 80.29 -11.29
C LEU A 3 32.06 79.01 -10.53
N ALA A 4 31.57 78.01 -11.26
CA ALA A 4 32.49 77.05 -11.86
C ALA A 4 31.75 76.04 -12.77
N ASP A 5 32.31 75.97 -13.96
CA ASP A 5 32.08 75.09 -15.09
C ASP A 5 32.64 73.68 -14.79
N SER A 6 31.90 72.63 -15.16
CA SER A 6 32.50 71.33 -15.48
C SER A 6 31.54 70.50 -16.32
N GLY A 7 31.83 70.44 -17.61
CA GLY A 7 31.16 69.61 -18.58
C GLY A 7 31.18 68.13 -18.25
N SER A 8 30.07 67.47 -18.55
CA SER A 8 30.00 66.03 -18.74
C SER A 8 29.27 65.79 -20.06
N THR A 9 30.05 65.49 -21.08
CA THR A 9 29.61 64.94 -22.35
C THR A 9 28.95 63.59 -22.10
N LYS A 10 27.63 63.53 -22.29
CA LYS A 10 26.92 62.25 -22.49
C LYS A 10 27.44 61.62 -23.78
N PRO A 11 28.01 60.40 -23.74
CA PRO A 11 28.03 59.58 -24.94
C PRO A 11 26.63 59.03 -25.16
N ASP A 12 26.14 59.17 -26.40
CA ASP A 12 24.99 58.45 -26.95
C ASP A 12 25.05 56.97 -26.53
N LEU A 13 24.07 56.56 -25.73
CA LEU A 13 23.93 55.20 -25.21
C LEU A 13 22.82 54.44 -25.97
N ASP A 14 22.52 54.86 -27.20
CA ASP A 14 21.52 54.24 -28.09
C ASP A 14 22.14 53.38 -29.21
N TYR A 15 23.46 53.20 -29.21
CA TYR A 15 24.15 52.33 -30.15
C TYR A 15 25.10 51.40 -29.38
N TYR A 16 24.62 50.27 -28.84
CA TYR A 16 25.40 49.02 -28.60
C TYR A 16 24.64 47.93 -27.79
N TRP A 17 23.32 47.78 -27.96
CA TRP A 17 22.59 46.60 -27.44
C TRP A 17 21.99 45.68 -28.53
N ALA A 18 22.44 45.84 -29.79
CA ALA A 18 22.20 44.86 -30.85
C ALA A 18 23.33 43.81 -30.91
N ILE A 19 23.70 43.23 -29.76
CA ILE A 19 24.55 42.03 -29.73
C ILE A 19 23.63 40.81 -29.67
N ASN A 20 23.37 40.25 -30.86
CA ASN A 20 23.05 38.84 -31.13
C ASN A 20 22.71 37.94 -29.92
N SER A 21 21.56 38.18 -29.28
CA SER A 21 20.80 37.11 -28.64
C SER A 21 20.04 36.34 -29.73
N ARG A 22 20.78 35.73 -30.67
CA ARG A 22 20.27 34.52 -31.32
C ARG A 22 20.24 33.48 -30.21
N LYS A 23 19.17 33.46 -29.42
CA LYS A 23 18.78 32.25 -28.69
C LYS A 23 18.55 31.24 -29.80
N THR A 24 19.59 30.50 -30.15
CA THR A 24 19.50 29.26 -30.90
C THR A 24 18.53 28.43 -30.09
N THR A 25 17.27 28.51 -30.50
CA THR A 25 16.21 27.68 -29.96
C THR A 25 16.61 26.33 -30.51
N LEU A 26 17.31 25.53 -29.70
CA LEU A 26 17.65 24.16 -30.04
C LEU A 26 16.34 23.51 -30.44
N MET A 27 16.17 23.30 -31.74
CA MET A 27 14.98 22.66 -32.25
C MET A 27 15.11 21.19 -31.86
N PHE A 28 14.02 20.58 -31.38
CA PHE A 28 13.99 19.14 -31.09
C PHE A 28 14.39 18.28 -32.31
N SER A 29 14.35 18.85 -33.53
CA SER A 29 14.85 18.23 -34.76
C SER A 29 16.35 17.97 -34.76
N ASP A 30 17.13 18.66 -33.95
CA ASP A 30 18.58 18.59 -33.94
C ASP A 30 19.11 17.54 -32.94
N LEU A 31 18.22 16.97 -32.11
CA LEU A 31 18.53 15.93 -31.14
C LEU A 31 18.45 14.55 -31.79
N SER A 32 19.29 13.62 -31.32
CA SER A 32 19.17 12.22 -31.74
C SER A 32 17.86 11.62 -31.20
N PRO A 33 17.24 10.66 -31.92
CA PRO A 33 16.04 9.95 -31.48
C PRO A 33 16.14 9.43 -30.03
N GLU A 34 17.30 8.93 -29.63
CA GLU A 34 17.58 8.36 -28.31
C GLU A 34 17.52 9.42 -27.20
N LEU A 35 18.07 10.61 -27.45
CA LEU A 35 18.00 11.74 -26.50
C LEU A 35 16.55 12.22 -26.35
N VAL A 36 15.81 12.29 -27.45
CA VAL A 36 14.38 12.64 -27.40
C VAL A 36 13.61 11.60 -26.58
N ILE A 37 13.86 10.31 -26.80
CA ILE A 37 13.24 9.22 -26.02
C ILE A 37 13.58 9.37 -24.52
N GLN A 38 14.83 9.66 -24.16
CA GLN A 38 15.23 9.88 -22.76
C GLN A 38 14.52 11.07 -22.12
N ILE A 39 14.38 12.19 -22.85
CA ILE A 39 13.61 13.36 -22.39
C ILE A 39 12.15 12.99 -22.17
N LEU A 40 11.55 12.23 -23.09
CA LEU A 40 10.16 11.78 -22.99
C LEU A 40 9.93 10.81 -21.82
N HIS A 41 10.92 10.01 -21.44
CA HIS A 41 10.84 9.19 -20.23
C HIS A 41 10.77 10.00 -18.93
N CYS A 42 11.10 11.29 -18.96
CA CYS A 42 10.94 12.21 -17.82
C CYS A 42 9.60 12.95 -17.84
N CYS A 43 8.72 12.65 -18.79
CA CYS A 43 7.44 13.31 -18.97
C CYS A 43 6.29 12.34 -18.65
N GLU A 44 5.20 12.85 -18.11
CA GLU A 44 3.95 12.10 -17.97
C GLU A 44 3.35 11.75 -19.35
N TYR A 45 2.60 10.65 -19.42
CA TYR A 45 2.00 10.12 -20.63
C TYR A 45 1.15 11.15 -21.41
N PRO A 46 0.37 12.08 -20.80
CA PRO A 46 -0.40 13.05 -21.56
C PRO A 46 0.52 14.01 -22.34
N THR A 47 1.70 14.31 -21.80
CA THR A 47 2.71 15.15 -22.44
C THR A 47 3.36 14.41 -23.62
N ILE A 48 3.67 13.12 -23.45
CA ILE A 48 4.19 12.27 -24.53
C ILE A 48 3.19 12.18 -25.69
N LEU A 49 1.90 11.99 -25.40
CA LEU A 49 0.84 11.93 -26.41
C LEU A 49 0.67 13.26 -27.15
N ARG A 50 0.72 14.39 -26.43
CA ARG A 50 0.71 15.73 -27.06
C ARG A 50 1.91 15.93 -27.97
N PHE A 51 3.11 15.52 -27.53
CA PHE A 51 4.32 15.56 -28.36
C PHE A 51 4.15 14.74 -29.64
N ALA A 52 3.67 13.50 -29.53
CA ALA A 52 3.39 12.63 -30.67
C ALA A 52 2.36 13.23 -31.65
N ALA A 53 1.41 14.03 -31.17
CA ALA A 53 0.39 14.67 -32.01
C ALA A 53 0.91 15.86 -32.84
N THR A 54 2.11 16.38 -32.56
CA THR A 54 2.63 17.58 -33.25
C THR A 54 3.10 17.31 -34.68
N CYS A 55 3.73 16.16 -34.96
CA CYS A 55 4.19 15.81 -36.30
C CYS A 55 4.33 14.29 -36.51
N LYS A 56 4.37 13.86 -37.78
CA LYS A 56 4.48 12.43 -38.15
C LYS A 56 5.77 11.78 -37.66
N ALA A 57 6.89 12.50 -37.68
CA ALA A 57 8.18 11.97 -37.24
C ALA A 57 8.17 11.65 -35.74
N TYR A 58 7.59 12.53 -34.92
CA TYR A 58 7.47 12.33 -33.47
C TYR A 58 6.44 11.26 -33.13
N ASN A 59 5.34 11.19 -33.87
CA ASN A 59 4.40 10.09 -33.76
C ASN A 59 5.09 8.74 -34.03
N GLN A 60 5.88 8.64 -35.11
CA GLN A 60 6.66 7.45 -35.43
C GLN A 60 7.68 7.11 -34.35
N LEU A 61 8.39 8.12 -33.82
CA LEU A 61 9.35 7.92 -32.74
C LEU A 61 8.70 7.29 -31.50
N VAL A 62 7.55 7.82 -31.07
CA VAL A 62 6.82 7.32 -29.90
C VAL A 62 6.23 5.93 -30.16
N THR A 63 5.65 5.69 -31.34
CA THR A 63 5.01 4.41 -31.70
C THR A 63 6.01 3.29 -31.94
N GLN A 64 7.21 3.58 -32.44
CA GLN A 64 8.26 2.60 -32.72
C GLN A 64 9.18 2.34 -31.52
N SER A 65 9.19 3.23 -30.52
CA SER A 65 9.97 3.05 -29.30
C SER A 65 9.25 2.16 -28.30
N THR A 66 9.68 0.90 -28.19
CA THR A 66 9.14 -0.07 -27.23
C THR A 66 9.19 0.42 -25.78
N SER A 67 10.25 1.15 -25.41
CA SER A 67 10.38 1.68 -24.04
C SER A 67 9.33 2.76 -23.75
N LEU A 68 9.05 3.64 -24.71
CA LEU A 68 7.99 4.65 -24.57
C LEU A 68 6.60 4.01 -24.61
N GLN A 69 6.39 3.01 -25.47
CA GLN A 69 5.14 2.25 -25.47
C GLN A 69 4.89 1.59 -24.11
N LEU A 70 5.90 0.96 -23.52
CA LEU A 70 5.80 0.38 -22.18
C LEU A 70 5.52 1.44 -21.11
N HIS A 71 6.20 2.59 -21.16
CA HIS A 71 5.92 3.72 -20.26
C HIS A 71 4.45 4.14 -20.36
N LEU A 72 3.96 4.42 -21.57
CA LEU A 72 2.58 4.86 -21.81
C LEU A 72 1.56 3.83 -21.27
N GLU A 73 1.78 2.54 -21.54
CA GLU A 73 0.90 1.47 -21.03
C GLU A 73 0.94 1.40 -19.50
N LEU A 74 2.10 1.48 -18.86
CA LEU A 74 2.19 1.47 -17.41
C LEU A 74 1.45 2.66 -16.78
N GLU A 75 1.78 3.89 -17.20
CA GLU A 75 1.16 5.08 -16.60
C GLU A 75 -0.33 5.20 -16.89
N SER A 76 -0.80 4.83 -18.09
CA SER A 76 -2.23 4.91 -18.42
C SER A 76 -3.09 3.97 -17.59
N HIS A 77 -2.52 2.90 -17.04
CA HIS A 77 -3.19 1.97 -16.12
C HIS A 77 -2.80 2.21 -14.65
N GLY A 78 -1.99 3.23 -14.36
CA GLY A 78 -1.51 3.52 -13.01
C GLY A 78 -0.60 2.42 -12.44
N LEU A 79 0.17 1.73 -13.29
CA LEU A 79 1.06 0.65 -12.89
C LEU A 79 2.52 1.08 -12.92
N GLU A 80 3.36 0.40 -12.15
CA GLU A 80 4.82 0.50 -12.19
C GLU A 80 5.49 -0.87 -12.29
N LEU A 81 6.75 -0.86 -12.76
CA LEU A 81 7.61 -2.05 -12.71
C LEU A 81 8.23 -2.19 -11.33
N VAL A 82 8.01 -3.33 -10.69
CA VAL A 82 8.61 -3.63 -9.39
C VAL A 82 10.12 -3.85 -9.57
N LYS A 83 10.93 -3.09 -8.83
CA LYS A 83 12.39 -3.16 -8.92
C LYS A 83 12.89 -4.56 -8.57
N GLY A 84 13.74 -5.13 -9.43
CA GLY A 84 14.32 -6.46 -9.22
C GLY A 84 13.42 -7.64 -9.61
N SER A 85 12.18 -7.39 -10.05
CA SER A 85 11.24 -8.44 -10.45
C SER A 85 11.52 -9.06 -11.82
N PHE A 86 12.27 -8.38 -12.68
CA PHE A 86 12.62 -8.84 -14.02
C PHE A 86 14.02 -9.46 -14.06
N LYS A 87 14.20 -10.48 -14.91
CA LYS A 87 15.53 -11.08 -15.16
C LYS A 87 16.41 -10.03 -15.88
N ARG A 88 17.71 -10.01 -15.58
CA ARG A 88 18.68 -8.97 -16.04
C ARG A 88 18.67 -8.71 -17.57
N ASP A 89 18.18 -9.64 -18.37
CA ASP A 89 18.20 -9.56 -19.83
C ASP A 89 16.79 -9.59 -20.46
N THR A 90 15.74 -9.30 -19.69
CA THR A 90 14.36 -9.30 -20.20
C THR A 90 14.14 -8.09 -21.10
N PRO A 91 13.86 -8.27 -22.40
CA PRO A 91 13.66 -7.14 -23.31
C PRO A 91 12.33 -6.44 -23.02
N PHE A 92 12.28 -5.11 -23.14
CA PHE A 92 11.05 -4.33 -22.94
C PHE A 92 9.90 -4.77 -23.84
N SER A 93 10.18 -5.36 -25.01
CA SER A 93 9.15 -5.90 -25.89
C SER A 93 8.38 -7.05 -25.26
N LEU A 94 9.07 -7.94 -24.54
CA LEU A 94 8.44 -9.06 -23.86
C LEU A 94 7.63 -8.58 -22.65
N ILE A 95 8.14 -7.59 -21.92
CA ILE A 95 7.43 -6.97 -20.78
C ILE A 95 6.15 -6.29 -21.26
N LEU A 96 6.24 -5.53 -22.36
CA LEU A 96 5.10 -4.87 -22.99
C LEU A 96 4.06 -5.89 -23.49
N GLU A 97 4.50 -6.98 -24.11
CA GLU A 97 3.61 -8.04 -24.58
C GLU A 97 2.87 -8.70 -23.40
N ASP A 98 3.58 -9.02 -22.31
CA ASP A 98 2.98 -9.62 -21.13
C ASP A 98 1.98 -8.66 -20.44
N LEU A 99 2.31 -7.37 -20.34
CA LEU A 99 1.39 -6.36 -19.78
C LEU A 99 0.10 -6.26 -20.62
N LYS A 100 0.24 -6.23 -21.95
CA LYS A 100 -0.91 -6.20 -22.86
C LYS A 100 -1.75 -7.46 -22.76
N ARG A 101 -1.10 -8.63 -22.68
CA ARG A 101 -1.80 -9.91 -22.49
C ARG A 101 -2.55 -9.94 -21.17
N PHE A 102 -1.92 -9.49 -20.09
CA PHE A 102 -2.55 -9.39 -18.77
C PHE A 102 -3.80 -8.50 -18.81
N HIS A 103 -3.69 -7.31 -19.39
CA HIS A 103 -4.82 -6.40 -19.52
C HIS A 103 -5.94 -7.00 -20.38
N GLN A 104 -5.60 -7.58 -21.55
CA GLN A 104 -6.58 -8.20 -22.43
C GLN A 104 -7.29 -9.38 -21.75
N GLY A 105 -6.56 -10.21 -21.00
CA GLY A 105 -7.12 -11.32 -20.23
C GLY A 105 -8.13 -10.86 -19.18
N TRP A 106 -7.90 -9.70 -18.54
CA TRP A 106 -8.90 -9.10 -17.64
C TRP A 106 -10.15 -8.60 -18.37
N LEU A 107 -10.01 -8.02 -19.55
CA LEU A 107 -11.14 -7.51 -20.33
C LEU A 107 -11.98 -8.64 -20.92
N ASP A 108 -11.33 -9.67 -21.44
CA ASP A 108 -11.99 -10.82 -22.07
C ASP A 108 -12.37 -11.92 -21.08
N LEU A 109 -11.92 -11.81 -19.83
CA LEU A 109 -11.94 -12.86 -18.82
C LEU A 109 -11.25 -14.16 -19.30
N ASP A 110 -10.30 -14.03 -20.24
CA ASP A 110 -9.44 -15.09 -20.75
C ASP A 110 -8.21 -15.22 -19.85
N MET A 111 -8.45 -15.82 -18.68
CA MET A 111 -7.40 -16.07 -17.70
C MET A 111 -6.57 -17.30 -18.11
N GLU A 112 -5.28 -17.30 -17.77
CA GLU A 112 -4.38 -18.43 -18.05
C GLU A 112 -4.90 -19.76 -17.45
N GLU A 113 -4.28 -20.89 -17.86
CA GLU A 113 -4.70 -22.22 -17.43
C GLU A 113 -4.88 -22.34 -15.91
N HIS A 114 -5.99 -22.96 -15.50
CA HIS A 114 -6.28 -23.16 -14.08
C HIS A 114 -5.23 -24.05 -13.41
N ILE A 115 -4.68 -23.55 -12.31
CA ILE A 115 -3.70 -24.29 -11.51
C ILE A 115 -4.47 -25.05 -10.42
N VAL A 116 -4.45 -26.37 -10.49
CA VAL A 116 -5.12 -27.24 -9.52
C VAL A 116 -4.09 -27.77 -8.52
N ARG A 117 -4.26 -27.38 -7.26
CA ARG A 117 -3.44 -27.83 -6.12
C ARG A 117 -4.31 -28.54 -5.08
N PRO A 118 -3.82 -29.62 -4.44
CA PRO A 118 -4.53 -30.24 -3.34
C PRO A 118 -4.49 -29.32 -2.10
N ALA A 119 -5.65 -29.02 -1.51
CA ALA A 119 -5.77 -28.09 -0.37
C ALA A 119 -5.27 -28.64 0.99
N GLY A 120 -4.44 -29.69 0.99
CA GLY A 120 -4.06 -30.42 2.20
C GLY A 120 -5.23 -31.18 2.86
N LYS A 121 -4.92 -31.97 3.90
CA LYS A 121 -5.95 -32.68 4.71
C LYS A 121 -6.38 -31.91 5.96
N ALA A 122 -5.58 -30.93 6.38
CA ALA A 122 -5.86 -30.16 7.58
C ALA A 122 -7.04 -29.23 7.34
N ARG A 123 -7.90 -29.08 8.34
CA ARG A 123 -8.99 -28.10 8.29
C ARG A 123 -8.39 -26.69 8.31
N GLY A 124 -8.51 -25.97 7.20
CA GLY A 124 -8.17 -24.55 7.14
C GLY A 124 -9.04 -23.74 8.09
N LEU A 125 -8.41 -22.98 8.97
CA LEU A 125 -9.07 -22.06 9.91
C LEU A 125 -9.15 -20.65 9.34
N ARG A 126 -8.08 -20.22 8.64
CA ARG A 126 -7.96 -18.96 7.93
C ARG A 126 -7.20 -19.20 6.64
N TRP A 127 -7.43 -18.36 5.65
CA TRP A 127 -6.67 -18.40 4.41
C TRP A 127 -6.54 -17.02 3.82
N GLU A 128 -5.52 -16.86 2.99
CA GLU A 128 -5.21 -15.66 2.25
C GLU A 128 -4.60 -16.01 0.90
N LEU A 129 -4.82 -15.17 -0.11
CA LEU A 129 -4.14 -15.25 -1.40
C LEU A 129 -3.26 -14.01 -1.52
N ARG A 130 -1.93 -14.17 -1.52
CA ARG A 130 -1.00 -13.04 -1.64
C ARG A 130 0.16 -13.37 -2.57
N GLU A 131 0.42 -12.50 -3.55
CA GLU A 131 1.65 -12.49 -4.37
C GLU A 131 2.06 -13.87 -4.91
N GLY A 132 1.10 -14.63 -5.44
CA GLY A 132 1.36 -15.95 -5.99
C GLY A 132 1.42 -17.08 -4.96
N PHE A 133 0.95 -16.86 -3.74
CA PHE A 133 0.80 -17.89 -2.71
C PHE A 133 -0.66 -18.01 -2.27
N TYR A 134 -1.12 -19.25 -2.12
CA TYR A 134 -2.26 -19.58 -1.28
C TYR A 134 -1.72 -19.95 0.10
N ILE A 135 -2.05 -19.13 1.09
CA ILE A 135 -1.63 -19.34 2.46
C ILE A 135 -2.84 -19.78 3.24
N HIS A 136 -2.71 -20.84 4.03
CA HIS A 136 -3.75 -21.22 4.96
C HIS A 136 -3.19 -21.53 6.33
N ALA A 137 -3.88 -21.02 7.34
CA ALA A 137 -3.62 -21.29 8.74
C ALA A 137 -4.44 -22.49 9.20
N PHE A 138 -3.83 -23.35 10.01
CA PHE A 138 -4.47 -24.53 10.57
C PHE A 138 -3.94 -24.81 11.97
N SER A 139 -4.58 -25.76 12.67
CA SER A 139 -4.11 -26.25 13.97
C SER A 139 -3.62 -27.69 13.85
N GLN A 140 -2.46 -27.98 14.43
CA GLN A 140 -1.94 -29.35 14.58
C GLN A 140 -2.70 -30.16 15.63
N SER A 141 -3.33 -29.48 16.60
CA SER A 141 -3.95 -30.08 17.78
C SER A 141 -5.49 -30.07 17.76
N ASP A 142 -6.10 -29.78 16.61
CA ASP A 142 -7.55 -29.56 16.47
C ASP A 142 -8.07 -28.42 17.39
N SER A 143 -7.22 -27.43 17.66
CA SER A 143 -7.59 -26.20 18.36
C SER A 143 -8.46 -25.31 17.47
N ARG A 144 -9.24 -24.43 18.10
CA ARG A 144 -10.00 -23.38 17.38
C ARG A 144 -9.11 -22.26 16.83
N HIS A 145 -7.86 -22.19 17.30
CA HIS A 145 -6.89 -21.19 16.92
C HIS A 145 -5.76 -21.85 16.14
N ALA A 146 -5.23 -21.15 15.14
CA ALA A 146 -4.16 -21.69 14.32
C ALA A 146 -2.82 -21.65 15.07
N ASP A 147 -2.00 -22.66 14.89
CA ASP A 147 -0.63 -22.75 15.40
C ASP A 147 0.37 -23.05 14.26
N ALA A 148 -0.11 -23.13 13.02
CA ALA A 148 0.69 -23.40 11.85
C ALA A 148 0.19 -22.63 10.61
N LEU A 149 1.12 -22.33 9.71
CA LEU A 149 0.86 -21.77 8.38
C LEU A 149 1.43 -22.69 7.31
N GLN A 150 0.64 -22.98 6.28
CA GLN A 150 1.13 -23.59 5.04
C GLN A 150 1.10 -22.54 3.94
N LEU A 151 2.25 -22.33 3.29
CA LEU A 151 2.37 -21.48 2.12
C LEU A 151 2.40 -22.40 0.90
N VAL A 152 1.44 -22.27 -0.01
CA VAL A 152 1.33 -23.08 -1.22
C VAL A 152 1.60 -22.17 -2.41
N PRO A 153 2.76 -22.29 -3.08
CA PRO A 153 3.04 -21.55 -4.30
C PRO A 153 1.98 -21.86 -5.37
N LEU A 154 1.43 -20.82 -5.98
CA LEU A 154 0.43 -20.92 -7.05
C LEU A 154 1.06 -21.16 -8.41
N ASP A 155 2.35 -21.45 -8.51
CA ASP A 155 2.94 -21.97 -9.74
C ASP A 155 2.88 -23.50 -9.76
N SER A 156 2.85 -24.13 -10.94
CA SER A 156 2.74 -25.58 -11.09
C SER A 156 4.04 -26.35 -10.84
N SER A 157 5.16 -25.64 -10.68
CA SER A 157 6.52 -26.21 -10.71
C SER A 157 7.17 -26.30 -9.34
N THR A 158 6.80 -25.42 -8.42
CA THR A 158 7.42 -25.30 -7.10
C THR A 158 6.76 -26.29 -6.15
N PRO A 159 7.53 -27.17 -5.49
CA PRO A 159 6.97 -28.05 -4.47
C PRO A 159 6.51 -27.23 -3.26
N ASP A 160 5.50 -27.73 -2.55
CA ASP A 160 5.00 -27.06 -1.36
C ASP A 160 6.09 -27.09 -0.27
N PRO A 161 6.49 -25.93 0.30
CA PRO A 161 7.41 -25.89 1.43
C PRO A 161 6.79 -26.58 2.66
N PRO A 162 7.61 -27.01 3.63
CA PRO A 162 7.07 -27.51 4.90
C PRO A 162 6.24 -26.42 5.60
N PRO A 163 5.20 -26.79 6.38
CA PRO A 163 4.45 -25.82 7.16
C PRO A 163 5.35 -25.13 8.19
N LEU A 164 5.09 -23.84 8.41
CA LEU A 164 5.64 -23.08 9.53
C LEU A 164 4.86 -23.44 10.79
N LEU A 165 5.58 -23.84 11.83
CA LEU A 165 5.01 -24.21 13.12
C LEU A 165 5.37 -23.16 14.15
N PHE A 166 4.39 -22.71 14.91
CA PHE A 166 4.56 -21.66 15.91
C PHE A 166 4.34 -22.22 17.32
N GLU A 167 5.11 -21.74 18.28
CA GLU A 167 4.97 -22.15 19.69
C GLU A 167 3.67 -21.66 20.33
N SER A 168 3.04 -20.65 19.73
CA SER A 168 1.83 -20.00 20.22
C SER A 168 0.75 -19.99 19.15
N THR A 169 -0.50 -20.08 19.59
CA THR A 169 -1.64 -19.94 18.68
C THR A 169 -1.90 -18.48 18.32
N PHE A 170 -2.34 -18.22 17.10
CA PHE A 170 -2.73 -16.90 16.60
C PHE A 170 -4.17 -16.92 16.05
N GLU A 171 -4.75 -15.73 15.92
CA GLU A 171 -6.13 -15.55 15.45
C GLU A 171 -6.24 -14.90 14.08
N GLU A 172 -5.26 -14.08 13.73
CA GLU A 172 -5.16 -13.38 12.47
C GLU A 172 -3.71 -13.36 12.00
N PHE A 173 -3.51 -13.35 10.69
CA PHE A 173 -2.18 -13.25 10.11
C PHE A 173 -2.20 -12.40 8.84
N THR A 174 -1.05 -11.88 8.48
CA THR A 174 -0.79 -11.39 7.13
C THR A 174 0.67 -11.64 6.79
N ILE A 175 0.98 -11.65 5.50
CA ILE A 175 2.34 -11.86 5.02
C ILE A 175 2.76 -10.82 3.99
N ASP A 176 4.07 -10.62 3.90
CA ASP A 176 4.75 -9.90 2.83
C ASP A 176 5.88 -10.78 2.29
N PRO A 177 5.62 -11.57 1.23
CA PRO A 177 6.61 -12.43 0.60
C PRO A 177 7.84 -11.67 0.10
N GLY A 178 7.65 -10.45 -0.44
CA GLY A 178 8.74 -9.60 -0.92
C GLY A 178 9.76 -9.26 0.16
N GLN A 179 9.32 -9.20 1.43
CA GLN A 179 10.18 -8.96 2.59
C GLN A 179 10.49 -10.23 3.40
N GLY A 180 9.91 -11.38 3.04
CA GLY A 180 10.02 -12.62 3.84
C GLY A 180 9.40 -12.48 5.23
N LEU A 181 8.37 -11.66 5.38
CA LEU A 181 7.76 -11.32 6.66
C LEU A 181 6.38 -11.97 6.85
N VAL A 182 6.15 -12.48 8.06
CA VAL A 182 4.86 -12.95 8.56
C VAL A 182 4.54 -12.16 9.82
N ALA A 183 3.36 -11.55 9.89
CA ALA A 183 2.86 -10.93 11.12
C ALA A 183 1.68 -11.75 11.66
N LEU A 184 1.81 -12.23 12.90
CA LEU A 184 0.81 -13.06 13.58
C LEU A 184 0.19 -12.29 14.73
N VAL A 185 -1.12 -12.10 14.73
CA VAL A 185 -1.84 -11.47 15.85
C VAL A 185 -2.35 -12.55 16.78
N SER A 186 -1.87 -12.54 18.02
CA SER A 186 -2.24 -13.49 19.06
C SER A 186 -2.77 -12.80 20.31
N ARG A 187 -3.49 -13.58 21.11
CA ARG A 187 -4.05 -13.16 22.39
C ARG A 187 -3.13 -13.56 23.52
N ASN A 188 -2.81 -12.62 24.41
CA ASN A 188 -2.26 -12.98 25.71
C ASN A 188 -3.38 -13.60 26.59
N LEU A 189 -3.30 -14.91 26.88
CA LEU A 189 -4.33 -15.61 27.66
C LEU A 189 -4.44 -15.11 29.12
N GLY A 190 -3.39 -14.51 29.67
CA GLY A 190 -3.39 -13.95 31.02
C GLY A 190 -3.91 -12.52 31.11
N LEU A 191 -3.96 -11.78 29.99
CA LEU A 191 -4.30 -10.36 29.94
C LEU A 191 -5.34 -10.09 28.86
N PHE A 192 -6.60 -9.89 29.27
CA PHE A 192 -7.74 -9.66 28.37
C PHE A 192 -7.71 -8.30 27.65
N THR A 193 -6.80 -7.41 28.01
CA THR A 193 -6.63 -6.10 27.38
C THR A 193 -5.43 -6.05 26.45
N THR A 194 -4.70 -7.16 26.27
CA THR A 194 -3.44 -7.15 25.51
C THR A 194 -3.53 -7.97 24.24
N ILE A 195 -3.01 -7.43 23.14
CA ILE A 195 -2.68 -8.21 21.93
C ILE A 195 -1.16 -8.29 21.78
N LEU A 196 -0.73 -9.36 21.14
CA LEU A 196 0.65 -9.55 20.73
C LEU A 196 0.69 -9.67 19.21
N VAL A 197 1.66 -9.03 18.58
CA VAL A 197 1.94 -9.20 17.15
C VAL A 197 3.35 -9.75 17.01
N ASP A 198 3.45 -11.03 16.68
CA ASP A 198 4.72 -11.71 16.43
C ASP A 198 5.15 -11.47 14.98
N LEU A 199 6.38 -11.00 14.79
CA LEU A 199 7.01 -10.71 13.50
C LEU A 199 8.01 -11.81 13.19
N CYS A 200 7.64 -12.69 12.27
CA CYS A 200 8.35 -13.91 11.94
C CYS A 200 8.92 -13.88 10.53
N ALA A 201 10.05 -14.56 10.31
CA ALA A 201 10.59 -14.84 8.99
C ALA A 201 9.78 -15.95 8.31
N MET A 202 9.40 -15.73 7.06
CA MET A 202 8.55 -16.62 6.27
C MET A 202 9.22 -17.97 5.97
N GLU A 203 10.57 -18.03 5.93
CA GLU A 203 11.29 -19.26 5.62
C GLU A 203 11.46 -20.17 6.83
N THR A 204 11.48 -19.59 8.05
CA THR A 204 11.87 -20.33 9.26
C THR A 204 10.79 -20.34 10.34
N GLY A 205 9.83 -19.42 10.29
CA GLY A 205 8.86 -19.20 11.37
C GLY A 205 9.45 -18.56 12.63
N LEU A 206 10.77 -18.32 12.68
CA LEU A 206 11.46 -17.68 13.80
C LEU A 206 11.34 -16.15 13.72
N ALA A 207 11.81 -15.45 14.75
CA ALA A 207 11.87 -13.98 14.79
C ALA A 207 12.48 -13.39 13.49
N HIS A 208 11.80 -12.41 12.91
CA HIS A 208 12.25 -11.78 11.67
C HIS A 208 13.56 -11.00 11.91
N PRO A 209 14.63 -11.21 11.11
CA PRO A 209 15.95 -10.64 11.37
C PRO A 209 16.02 -9.11 11.25
N LEU A 210 15.11 -8.51 10.47
CA LEU A 210 15.02 -7.05 10.33
C LEU A 210 14.13 -6.38 11.39
N ALA A 211 13.42 -7.14 12.21
CA ALA A 211 12.59 -6.60 13.28
C ALA A 211 13.44 -6.41 14.53
N GLN A 212 13.65 -5.16 14.94
CA GLN A 212 14.32 -4.83 16.20
C GLN A 212 13.54 -5.38 17.42
N PHE A 213 12.21 -5.42 17.30
CA PHE A 213 11.31 -5.99 18.29
C PHE A 213 10.47 -7.08 17.62
N PRO A 214 10.90 -8.36 17.68
CA PRO A 214 10.16 -9.47 17.06
C PRO A 214 8.74 -9.67 17.59
N ARG A 215 8.39 -9.03 18.70
CA ARG A 215 7.05 -9.03 19.27
C ARG A 215 6.64 -7.61 19.62
N LEU A 216 5.54 -7.15 19.03
CA LEU A 216 4.88 -5.90 19.38
C LEU A 216 3.74 -6.20 20.34
N THR A 217 3.59 -5.37 21.38
CA THR A 217 2.56 -5.54 22.42
C THR A 217 1.74 -4.27 22.53
N ALA A 218 0.42 -4.40 22.49
CA ALA A 218 -0.50 -3.29 22.73
C ALA A 218 -1.51 -3.64 23.81
N GLU A 219 -1.59 -2.78 24.83
CA GLU A 219 -2.56 -2.84 25.93
C GLU A 219 -3.67 -1.79 25.71
N PHE A 220 -4.90 -2.26 25.64
CA PHE A 220 -6.11 -1.47 25.44
C PHE A 220 -6.75 -1.04 26.77
N ASP A 221 -7.54 0.03 26.72
CA ASP A 221 -8.37 0.53 27.83
C ASP A 221 -9.75 -0.15 27.91
N PHE A 222 -10.07 -1.04 26.97
CA PHE A 222 -11.27 -1.86 26.97
C PHE A 222 -10.90 -3.35 26.92
N GLU A 223 -11.78 -4.19 27.48
CA GLU A 223 -11.66 -5.64 27.31
C GLU A 223 -11.72 -5.98 25.82
N ARG A 224 -10.73 -6.71 25.33
CA ARG A 224 -10.70 -7.13 23.93
C ARG A 224 -11.89 -8.06 23.64
N PRO A 225 -12.36 -8.09 22.39
CA PRO A 225 -13.41 -9.03 22.00
C PRO A 225 -13.06 -10.49 22.26
N PHE A 226 -14.07 -11.28 22.64
CA PHE A 226 -13.90 -12.72 22.86
C PHE A 226 -13.90 -13.55 21.58
N PHE A 227 -14.36 -13.02 20.44
CA PHE A 227 -14.56 -13.77 19.20
C PHE A 227 -13.78 -13.16 18.02
N SER A 228 -13.40 -14.03 17.08
CA SER A 228 -12.89 -13.65 15.76
C SER A 228 -14.12 -13.54 14.81
N PRO A 229 -14.30 -12.49 13.97
CA PRO A 229 -13.31 -11.84 13.11
C PRO A 229 -12.94 -10.40 13.52
N GLU A 230 -12.70 -10.14 14.80
CA GLU A 230 -12.53 -8.78 15.31
C GLU A 230 -11.09 -8.22 15.20
N PHE A 231 -10.21 -8.95 14.52
CA PHE A 231 -8.84 -8.54 14.19
C PHE A 231 -8.68 -8.44 12.69
N ALA A 232 -7.91 -7.46 12.23
CA ALA A 232 -7.39 -7.41 10.87
C ALA A 232 -5.95 -6.88 10.91
N THR A 233 -5.12 -7.33 9.98
CA THR A 233 -3.73 -6.90 9.90
C THR A 233 -3.29 -6.83 8.45
N GLU A 234 -2.46 -5.83 8.12
CA GLU A 234 -2.00 -5.58 6.75
C GLU A 234 -0.58 -5.00 6.79
N ILE A 235 0.24 -5.34 5.79
CA ILE A 235 1.62 -4.86 5.66
C ILE A 235 1.76 -4.07 4.35
N MET A 236 2.43 -2.92 4.42
CA MET A 236 2.82 -2.11 3.27
C MET A 236 4.20 -1.51 3.51
N GLY A 237 5.23 -2.08 2.87
CA GLY A 237 6.62 -1.69 3.09
C GLY A 237 7.00 -1.84 4.57
N ASP A 238 7.49 -0.76 5.18
CA ASP A 238 7.88 -0.77 6.60
C ASP A 238 6.71 -0.54 7.57
N VAL A 239 5.49 -0.40 7.04
CA VAL A 239 4.29 -0.11 7.83
C VAL A 239 3.49 -1.39 8.07
N LEU A 240 3.17 -1.64 9.33
CA LEU A 240 2.24 -2.68 9.76
C LEU A 240 0.99 -2.03 10.36
N LEU A 241 -0.17 -2.35 9.82
CA LEU A 241 -1.47 -1.97 10.35
C LEU A 241 -2.02 -3.12 11.19
N THR A 242 -2.44 -2.83 12.41
CA THR A 242 -3.18 -3.76 13.27
C THR A 242 -4.50 -3.12 13.68
N GLN A 243 -5.61 -3.73 13.28
CA GLN A 243 -6.96 -3.33 13.63
C GLN A 243 -7.51 -4.27 14.71
N VAL A 244 -8.07 -3.69 15.77
CA VAL A 244 -8.87 -4.37 16.78
C VAL A 244 -10.24 -3.71 16.80
N SER A 245 -11.28 -4.47 16.54
CA SER A 245 -12.66 -4.02 16.61
C SER A 245 -13.35 -4.66 17.82
N HIS A 246 -14.37 -4.01 18.36
CA HIS A 246 -15.26 -4.59 19.35
C HIS A 246 -16.69 -4.28 18.93
N SER A 247 -17.26 -5.15 18.10
CA SER A 247 -18.56 -4.94 17.44
C SER A 247 -19.68 -4.57 18.43
N ARG A 248 -19.79 -5.31 19.55
CA ARG A 248 -20.82 -5.09 20.59
C ARG A 248 -20.67 -3.77 21.35
N LEU A 249 -19.44 -3.29 21.53
CA LEU A 249 -19.17 -2.01 22.19
C LEU A 249 -19.14 -0.86 21.18
N HIS A 250 -19.23 -1.16 19.87
CA HIS A 250 -18.97 -0.24 18.78
C HIS A 250 -17.69 0.57 19.04
N ALA A 251 -16.63 -0.14 19.37
CA ALA A 251 -15.31 0.45 19.55
C ALA A 251 -14.36 -0.16 18.54
N TYR A 252 -13.37 0.61 18.12
CA TYR A 252 -12.25 0.08 17.35
C TYR A 252 -10.98 0.87 17.64
N GLU A 253 -9.85 0.23 17.37
CA GLU A 253 -8.51 0.78 17.40
C GLU A 253 -7.76 0.30 16.16
N LEU A 254 -7.11 1.22 15.46
CA LEU A 254 -6.16 0.94 14.40
C LEU A 254 -4.82 1.47 14.87
N LEU A 255 -3.84 0.58 14.96
CA LEU A 255 -2.48 0.87 15.36
C LEU A 255 -1.60 0.73 14.12
N ILE A 256 -0.88 1.80 13.79
CA ILE A 256 0.01 1.84 12.64
C ILE A 256 1.44 1.85 13.17
N TRP A 257 2.17 0.78 12.92
CA TRP A 257 3.52 0.55 13.41
C TRP A 257 4.53 0.70 12.28
N ASP A 258 5.73 1.15 12.64
CA ASP A 258 6.94 0.81 11.93
C ASP A 258 7.40 -0.56 12.43
N TRP A 259 7.19 -1.63 11.66
CA TRP A 259 7.43 -2.99 12.18
C TRP A 259 8.92 -3.28 12.37
N ARG A 260 9.80 -2.59 11.66
CA ARG A 260 11.26 -2.77 11.78
C ARG A 260 11.78 -2.21 13.09
N SER A 261 11.37 -0.99 13.44
CA SER A 261 11.80 -0.32 14.67
C SER A 261 10.89 -0.59 15.87
N GLY A 262 9.68 -1.12 15.66
CA GLY A 262 8.66 -1.31 16.69
C GLY A 262 8.01 -0.02 17.19
N ASN A 263 8.29 1.11 16.53
CA ASN A 263 7.71 2.41 16.90
C ASN A 263 6.28 2.55 16.38
N ILE A 264 5.40 3.13 17.20
CA ILE A 264 4.05 3.50 16.76
C ILE A 264 4.12 4.80 15.94
N ARG A 265 3.55 4.79 14.74
CA ARG A 265 3.45 5.96 13.85
C ARG A 265 2.14 6.70 14.04
N SER A 266 1.02 5.98 14.16
CA SER A 266 -0.30 6.60 14.24
C SER A 266 -1.29 5.70 14.98
N ARG A 267 -2.29 6.31 15.61
CA ARG A 267 -3.43 5.65 16.26
C ARG A 267 -4.72 6.25 15.74
N ILE A 268 -5.64 5.42 15.27
CA ILE A 268 -7.00 5.85 14.91
C ILE A 268 -7.97 5.07 15.80
N SER A 269 -8.95 5.74 16.38
CA SER A 269 -9.81 5.15 17.40
C SER A 269 -11.22 5.68 17.33
N SER A 270 -12.19 4.84 17.67
CA SER A 270 -13.57 5.25 17.94
C SER A 270 -14.16 4.42 19.08
N ARG A 271 -15.14 5.00 19.77
CA ARG A 271 -15.96 4.36 20.81
C ARG A 271 -17.45 4.37 20.45
N GLN A 272 -17.77 4.71 19.20
CA GLN A 272 -19.14 4.91 18.74
C GLN A 272 -19.43 4.24 17.39
N GLY A 273 -18.56 3.37 16.91
CA GLY A 273 -18.67 2.81 15.58
C GLY A 273 -17.88 1.52 15.32
N ILE A 274 -17.98 1.08 14.07
CA ILE A 274 -17.18 0.00 13.49
C ILE A 274 -16.42 0.57 12.29
N CYS A 275 -15.35 -0.11 11.87
CA CYS A 275 -14.58 0.32 10.71
C CYS A 275 -14.09 -0.85 9.85
N ALA A 276 -13.81 -0.53 8.59
CA ALA A 276 -12.88 -1.27 7.75
C ALA A 276 -11.80 -0.30 7.26
N SER A 277 -10.60 -0.80 6.97
CA SER A 277 -9.47 0.03 6.58
C SER A 277 -8.64 -0.60 5.47
N ALA A 278 -8.03 0.25 4.65
CA ALA A 278 -7.18 -0.13 3.54
C ALA A 278 -6.14 0.96 3.28
N PHE A 279 -4.96 0.57 2.81
CA PHE A 279 -3.95 1.54 2.37
C PHE A 279 -4.36 2.14 1.02
N LEU A 280 -4.27 3.46 0.91
CA LEU A 280 -4.44 4.15 -0.36
C LEU A 280 -3.11 4.34 -1.07
N ASP A 281 -2.10 4.70 -0.28
CA ASP A 281 -0.69 4.87 -0.67
C ASP A 281 0.19 4.77 0.60
N GLN A 282 1.50 4.96 0.46
CA GLN A 282 2.53 4.91 1.51
C GLN A 282 2.28 5.86 2.67
N GLN A 283 1.51 6.92 2.43
CA GLN A 283 1.29 8.02 3.34
C GLN A 283 -0.14 8.10 3.83
N HIS A 284 -1.08 7.41 3.18
CA HIS A 284 -2.49 7.54 3.45
C HIS A 284 -3.17 6.21 3.74
N LEU A 285 -3.90 6.18 4.85
CA LEU A 285 -4.81 5.11 5.20
C LEU A 285 -6.24 5.61 5.02
N VAL A 286 -7.07 4.81 4.34
CA VAL A 286 -8.50 5.05 4.22
C VAL A 286 -9.23 4.19 5.23
N VAL A 287 -10.17 4.79 5.95
CA VAL A 287 -11.02 4.15 6.94
C VAL A 287 -12.47 4.40 6.58
N LEU A 288 -13.19 3.35 6.20
CA LEU A 288 -14.65 3.39 6.10
C LEU A 288 -15.20 3.20 7.51
N SER A 289 -15.82 4.24 8.06
CA SER A 289 -16.32 4.28 9.44
C SER A 289 -17.84 4.37 9.43
N ALA A 290 -18.49 3.49 10.19
CA ALA A 290 -19.90 3.59 10.49
C ALA A 290 -20.07 3.89 11.98
N ALA A 291 -20.78 4.98 12.31
CA ALA A 291 -20.93 5.42 13.70
C ALA A 291 -22.39 5.74 14.06
N ARG A 292 -22.65 5.84 15.36
CA ARG A 292 -23.92 6.31 15.92
C ARG A 292 -24.03 7.83 15.74
N SER A 293 -25.18 8.31 15.27
CA SER A 293 -25.44 9.75 15.12
C SER A 293 -25.74 10.44 16.46
N ASP A 294 -26.33 9.70 17.40
CA ASP A 294 -26.66 10.15 18.75
C ASP A 294 -26.51 8.95 19.69
N SER A 295 -26.00 9.19 20.89
CA SER A 295 -25.91 8.22 21.99
C SER A 295 -27.25 7.58 22.35
N HIS A 296 -28.37 8.26 22.09
CA HIS A 296 -29.71 7.79 22.42
C HIS A 296 -30.38 6.95 21.33
N LEU A 297 -29.89 6.98 20.08
CA LEU A 297 -30.49 6.23 18.97
C LEU A 297 -29.83 4.86 18.83
N GLU A 298 -30.66 3.82 18.71
CA GLU A 298 -30.17 2.47 18.44
C GLU A 298 -29.69 2.36 16.98
N GLY A 299 -28.43 1.94 16.83
CA GLY A 299 -27.82 1.55 15.57
C GLY A 299 -26.90 2.58 14.93
N LEU A 300 -26.10 2.09 13.98
CA LEU A 300 -25.15 2.87 13.18
C LEU A 300 -25.90 3.62 12.07
N ARG A 301 -25.71 4.94 12.00
CA ARG A 301 -26.49 5.85 11.13
C ARG A 301 -25.63 6.76 10.26
N THR A 302 -24.41 7.05 10.69
CA THR A 302 -23.45 7.81 9.88
C THR A 302 -22.51 6.84 9.20
N LEU A 303 -22.25 7.06 7.92
CA LEU A 303 -21.24 6.35 7.15
C LEU A 303 -20.31 7.37 6.53
N GLU A 304 -19.02 7.19 6.70
CA GLU A 304 -18.01 8.16 6.26
C GLU A 304 -16.76 7.45 5.76
N LEU A 305 -16.16 8.00 4.70
CA LEU A 305 -14.83 7.63 4.26
C LEU A 305 -13.84 8.67 4.79
N LEU A 306 -12.92 8.22 5.64
CA LEU A 306 -11.94 9.06 6.32
C LEU A 306 -10.56 8.75 5.77
N VAL A 307 -9.80 9.77 5.38
CA VAL A 307 -8.42 9.61 4.93
C VAL A 307 -7.50 10.17 6.00
N TYR A 308 -6.52 9.39 6.44
CA TYR A 308 -5.54 9.76 7.45
C TYR A 308 -4.14 9.81 6.84
N ASN A 309 -3.34 10.82 7.23
CA ASN A 309 -1.91 10.78 6.99
C ASN A 309 -1.24 9.92 8.07
N ILE A 310 -0.51 8.88 7.65
CA ILE A 310 0.14 7.90 8.53
C ILE A 310 1.66 8.07 8.64
N LEU A 311 2.26 9.06 7.96
CA LEU A 311 3.68 9.41 8.11
C LEU A 311 3.95 10.35 9.28
N GLY A 312 2.91 10.92 9.90
CA GLY A 312 3.07 11.79 11.05
C GLY A 312 3.86 11.10 12.16
N ARG A 313 4.98 11.68 12.58
CA ARG A 313 5.69 11.18 13.76
C ARG A 313 4.93 11.61 15.01
N ILE A 314 4.49 10.65 15.80
CA ILE A 314 4.11 10.92 17.18
C ILE A 314 5.38 11.42 17.88
N THR A 315 5.31 12.58 18.52
CA THR A 315 6.45 13.13 19.28
C THR A 315 6.88 12.11 20.33
N GLU A 316 8.10 11.59 20.17
CA GLU A 316 8.66 10.34 20.74
C GLU A 316 8.78 10.30 22.28
N ASN A 317 8.21 11.25 23.01
CA ASN A 317 8.68 11.52 24.36
C ASN A 317 8.31 10.47 25.43
N GLU A 318 7.43 9.49 25.19
CA GLU A 318 6.96 8.61 26.28
C GLU A 318 6.63 7.14 25.93
N VAL A 319 6.85 6.67 24.70
CA VAL A 319 6.47 5.28 24.32
C VAL A 319 7.72 4.42 24.14
N SER A 320 7.82 3.35 24.93
CA SER A 320 8.84 2.33 24.72
C SER A 320 8.58 1.59 23.41
N PRO A 321 9.56 1.47 22.49
CA PRO A 321 9.37 0.72 21.26
C PRO A 321 8.93 -0.72 21.53
N GLY A 322 8.04 -1.25 20.70
CA GLY A 322 7.51 -2.62 20.82
C GLY A 322 6.54 -2.87 21.98
N GLN A 323 6.37 -1.94 22.92
CA GLN A 323 5.40 -2.06 24.02
C GLN A 323 4.60 -0.79 24.21
N LEU A 324 3.29 -0.91 24.13
CA LEU A 324 2.42 0.24 24.09
C LEU A 324 1.21 0.07 25.00
N ARG A 325 0.90 1.11 25.76
CA ARG A 325 -0.42 1.32 26.32
C ARG A 325 -1.20 2.30 25.44
N VAL A 326 -2.23 1.81 24.77
CA VAL A 326 -2.97 2.52 23.73
C VAL A 326 -3.57 3.83 24.24
N ALA A 327 -4.03 3.85 25.50
CA ALA A 327 -4.55 5.05 26.16
C ALA A 327 -3.57 6.24 26.20
N ASN A 328 -2.26 5.98 26.12
CA ASN A 328 -1.22 7.02 26.20
C ASN A 328 -0.91 7.67 24.85
N ILE A 329 -1.49 7.20 23.74
CA ILE A 329 -1.26 7.78 22.41
C ILE A 329 -2.42 8.68 22.01
N ALA A 330 -2.08 9.86 21.48
CA ALA A 330 -3.04 10.77 20.85
C ALA A 330 -3.73 10.14 19.63
N ILE A 331 -5.04 10.35 19.52
CA ILE A 331 -5.82 9.86 18.37
C ILE A 331 -5.61 10.81 17.19
N SER A 332 -5.15 10.26 16.08
CA SER A 332 -4.95 10.96 14.82
C SER A 332 -6.27 11.49 14.27
N GLN A 333 -6.22 12.66 13.63
CA GLN A 333 -7.37 13.26 12.94
C GLN A 333 -7.29 12.99 11.43
N PRO A 334 -8.43 12.81 10.75
CA PRO A 334 -8.42 12.63 9.30
C PRO A 334 -8.02 13.93 8.60
N VAL A 335 -7.24 13.81 7.52
CA VAL A 335 -6.90 14.93 6.63
C VAL A 335 -8.00 15.23 5.62
N LEU A 336 -8.84 14.24 5.31
CA LEU A 336 -10.02 14.37 4.47
C LEU A 336 -11.17 13.53 5.05
N ARG A 337 -12.37 14.10 5.01
CA ARG A 337 -13.61 13.45 5.45
C ARG A 337 -14.65 13.54 4.36
N LEU A 338 -15.12 12.40 3.88
CA LEU A 338 -16.17 12.28 2.87
C LEU A 338 -17.38 11.62 3.53
N ALA A 339 -18.36 12.43 3.90
CA ALA A 339 -19.60 11.94 4.50
C ALA A 339 -20.55 11.43 3.41
N PHE A 340 -21.12 10.24 3.62
CA PHE A 340 -22.19 9.73 2.76
C PHE A 340 -23.52 10.43 3.10
N PRO A 341 -24.50 10.43 2.18
CA PRO A 341 -25.84 10.92 2.47
C PRO A 341 -26.45 10.22 3.69
N ASN A 342 -27.34 10.94 4.40
CA ASN A 342 -28.05 10.38 5.55
C ASN A 342 -28.82 9.12 5.15
N ILE A 343 -28.62 8.07 5.93
CA ILE A 343 -29.32 6.79 5.73
C ILE A 343 -30.79 6.98 6.09
N GLN A 344 -31.69 6.45 5.24
CA GLN A 344 -33.12 6.52 5.51
C GLN A 344 -33.46 5.85 6.85
N PRO A 345 -34.45 6.35 7.61
CA PRO A 345 -34.80 5.79 8.92
C PRO A 345 -35.11 4.28 8.91
N SER A 346 -35.67 3.78 7.80
CA SER A 346 -36.00 2.38 7.54
C SER A 346 -34.81 1.47 7.26
N THR A 347 -33.63 2.04 6.96
CA THR A 347 -32.41 1.31 6.63
C THR A 347 -31.45 1.34 7.81
N LYS A 348 -30.73 0.25 8.05
CA LYS A 348 -29.68 0.15 9.07
C LYS A 348 -28.39 -0.33 8.43
N ILE A 349 -27.26 0.19 8.90
CA ILE A 349 -25.96 -0.40 8.58
C ILE A 349 -25.84 -1.70 9.36
N SER A 350 -25.36 -2.76 8.70
CA SER A 350 -25.13 -4.04 9.38
C SER A 350 -24.02 -3.89 10.43
N GLU A 351 -24.27 -4.42 11.63
CA GLU A 351 -23.25 -4.51 12.68
C GLU A 351 -22.28 -5.68 12.47
N SER A 352 -22.54 -6.52 11.45
CA SER A 352 -21.69 -7.67 11.12
C SER A 352 -20.31 -7.28 10.60
N GLY A 353 -20.07 -6.01 10.30
CA GLY A 353 -18.80 -5.49 9.79
C GLY A 353 -18.99 -4.64 8.54
N LEU A 354 -17.93 -3.92 8.21
CA LEU A 354 -17.76 -3.23 6.94
C LEU A 354 -16.70 -3.99 6.15
N ASP A 355 -16.74 -3.89 4.82
CA ASP A 355 -15.72 -4.45 3.95
C ASP A 355 -15.13 -3.32 3.11
N LEU A 356 -13.83 -3.11 3.27
CA LEU A 356 -13.02 -2.18 2.49
C LEU A 356 -11.68 -2.87 2.30
N ARG A 357 -11.29 -3.10 1.05
CA ARG A 357 -10.03 -3.76 0.70
C ARG A 357 -9.33 -3.01 -0.41
N SER A 358 -8.04 -2.81 -0.24
CA SER A 358 -7.09 -2.53 -1.32
C SER A 358 -6.44 -3.85 -1.66
N ASP A 359 -7.02 -4.63 -2.57
CA ASP A 359 -6.40 -5.89 -3.02
C ASP A 359 -5.97 -5.77 -4.49
N PRO A 360 -4.66 -5.80 -4.77
CA PRO A 360 -3.56 -5.85 -3.81
C PRO A 360 -3.28 -4.49 -3.17
N THR A 361 -2.66 -4.52 -2.00
CA THR A 361 -2.13 -3.34 -1.31
C THR A 361 -1.14 -2.60 -2.22
N PRO A 362 -1.12 -1.25 -2.24
CA PRO A 362 -0.16 -0.47 -3.02
C PRO A 362 1.29 -0.94 -2.84
N GLY A 363 2.05 -0.97 -3.94
CA GLY A 363 3.42 -1.47 -4.01
C GLY A 363 3.57 -2.99 -4.07
N ARG A 364 2.49 -3.76 -3.87
CA ARG A 364 2.54 -5.23 -4.02
C ARG A 364 2.35 -5.65 -5.47
N ILE A 365 2.97 -6.79 -5.81
CA ILE A 365 2.93 -7.37 -7.14
C ILE A 365 1.51 -7.90 -7.45
N LEU A 366 0.87 -7.31 -8.46
CA LEU A 366 -0.40 -7.74 -9.05
C LEU A 366 -0.24 -8.97 -9.94
N TYR A 367 0.78 -8.92 -10.80
CA TYR A 367 1.03 -9.90 -11.84
C TYR A 367 2.53 -9.98 -12.07
N GLN A 368 3.04 -11.20 -12.24
CA GLN A 368 4.45 -11.43 -12.51
C GLN A 368 4.64 -12.54 -13.53
N LYS A 369 5.30 -12.19 -14.64
CA LYS A 369 5.76 -13.15 -15.65
C LYS A 369 7.16 -12.79 -16.12
N SER A 370 7.28 -11.93 -17.13
CA SER A 370 8.57 -11.33 -17.53
C SER A 370 9.06 -10.25 -16.56
N ALA A 371 8.14 -9.51 -15.96
CA ALA A 371 8.36 -8.55 -14.89
C ALA A 371 7.17 -8.57 -13.92
N GLY A 372 7.38 -8.05 -12.71
CA GLY A 372 6.34 -7.77 -11.73
C GLY A 372 5.74 -6.38 -11.96
N PHE A 373 4.42 -6.30 -11.97
CA PHE A 373 3.66 -5.05 -12.07
C PHE A 373 2.95 -4.78 -10.73
N ALA A 374 2.94 -3.53 -10.29
CA ALA A 374 2.28 -3.12 -9.06
C ALA A 374 1.59 -1.77 -9.26
N TYR A 375 0.59 -1.46 -8.42
CA TYR A 375 0.22 -0.06 -8.22
C TYR A 375 1.35 0.65 -7.48
N PRO A 376 1.68 1.90 -7.85
CA PRO A 376 2.70 2.64 -7.15
C PRO A 376 2.31 2.80 -5.69
N TYR A 377 3.34 2.92 -4.89
CA TYR A 377 3.26 3.18 -3.49
C TYR A 377 2.55 4.47 -3.12
#